data_AF-A0A7I9V8P4-F1
#
_entry.id   AF-A0A7I9V8P4-F1
#
_cell.length_a   1.000
_cell.length_b   1.000
_cell.length_c   1.000
_cell.angle_alpha   90.00
_cell.angle_beta   90.00
_cell.angle_gamma   90.00
#
_symmetry.space_group_name_H-M   'P 1'
#
loop_
_entity.id
_entity.type
_entity.pdbx_description
1 polymer ?
#
loop_
_entity_poly.entity_id
_entity_poly.type
_entity_poly.pdbx_seq_one_letter_code
_entity_poly.pdbx_strand_id
1 'polypeptide(L)'
;MTEPDGEPDRIPTQAELDAEDMAEIARKSKDADQRDRYPSRPVDPGEPPRALIRDARIAWLIAGVACLVWVVYGFANLDHITSMLAERLRPGMERVPDVDPDEKARSLASFWPTAFLIGIPVLMALTWPMLVGIASKHSRNLRNVYMSTVVVLLLFVPVCADLLFNYDGSPRWVWATAWVQFAFLIGSILMTMRRSVGQWLPASMRVRPMRVAKGG
;
A
#
# COMPACT_ATOMS: atom_id res chain seq x y z
N MET A 1 60.95 42.56 -17.14
CA MET A 1 60.42 42.26 -15.79
C MET A 1 59.10 42.99 -15.70
N THR A 2 58.00 42.28 -15.90
CA THR A 2 56.63 42.78 -15.77
C THR A 2 55.76 41.56 -15.50
N GLU A 3 55.48 41.31 -14.22
CA GLU A 3 54.55 40.28 -13.75
C GLU A 3 53.11 40.72 -14.10
N PRO A 4 52.21 39.82 -14.52
CA PRO A 4 50.79 40.13 -14.59
C PRO A 4 50.22 40.08 -13.16
N ASP A 5 49.62 41.19 -12.74
CA ASP A 5 48.91 41.30 -11.47
C ASP A 5 47.88 40.16 -11.33
N GLY A 6 48.16 39.23 -10.42
CA GLY A 6 47.25 38.17 -10.03
C GLY A 6 46.05 38.79 -9.33
N GLU A 7 44.90 38.76 -10.00
CA GLU A 7 43.61 39.10 -9.43
C GLU A 7 43.42 38.25 -8.15
N PRO A 8 43.28 38.87 -6.97
CA PRO A 8 43.28 38.14 -5.72
C PRO A 8 42.08 37.20 -5.69
N ASP A 9 42.28 36.01 -5.12
CA ASP A 9 41.29 34.96 -4.90
C ASP A 9 40.06 35.52 -4.17
N ARG A 10 39.13 36.09 -4.94
CA ARG A 10 38.00 36.88 -4.44
C ARG A 10 36.96 35.91 -3.94
N ILE A 11 36.92 35.74 -2.62
CA ILE A 11 35.85 35.01 -1.94
C ILE A 11 34.53 35.76 -2.21
N PRO A 12 33.55 35.13 -2.87
CA PRO A 12 32.28 35.76 -3.19
C PRO A 12 31.61 36.29 -1.93
N THR A 13 31.06 37.49 -2.03
CA THR A 13 30.29 38.09 -0.94
C THR A 13 28.99 37.34 -0.73
N GLN A 14 28.41 37.43 0.47
CA GLN A 14 27.15 36.74 0.78
C GLN A 14 26.01 37.13 -0.17
N ALA A 15 26.01 38.37 -0.69
CA ALA A 15 25.05 38.83 -1.69
C ALA A 15 25.25 38.19 -3.07
N GLU A 16 26.49 37.87 -3.45
CA GLU A 16 26.81 37.18 -4.70
C GLU A 16 26.40 35.70 -4.62
N LEU A 17 26.63 35.05 -3.47
CA LEU A 17 26.16 33.67 -3.22
C LEU A 17 24.63 33.57 -3.22
N ASP A 18 23.94 34.50 -2.56
CA ASP A 18 22.47 34.56 -2.60
C ASP A 18 21.93 34.81 -4.02
N ALA A 19 22.63 35.64 -4.82
CA ALA A 19 22.26 35.89 -6.20
C ALA A 19 22.45 34.66 -7.10
N GLU A 20 23.53 33.90 -6.89
CA GLU A 20 23.80 32.64 -7.58
C GLU A 20 22.77 31.57 -7.21
N ASP A 21 22.45 31.40 -5.92
CA ASP A 21 21.42 30.48 -5.46
C ASP A 21 20.03 30.86 -6.00
N MET A 22 19.67 32.15 -5.98
CA MET A 22 18.42 32.62 -6.58
C MET A 22 18.40 32.40 -8.10
N ALA A 23 19.51 32.61 -8.79
CA ALA A 23 19.62 32.34 -10.22
C ALA A 23 19.51 30.85 -10.53
N GLU A 24 20.09 29.97 -9.71
CA GLU A 24 19.97 28.52 -9.86
C GLU A 24 18.53 28.05 -9.60
N ILE A 25 17.88 28.58 -8.57
CA ILE A 25 16.46 28.30 -8.27
C ILE A 25 15.58 28.79 -9.42
N ALA A 26 15.84 29.97 -10.00
CA ALA A 26 15.11 30.50 -11.13
C ALA A 26 15.27 29.64 -12.40
N ARG A 27 16.50 29.17 -12.68
CA ARG A 27 16.77 28.21 -13.77
C ARG A 27 16.04 26.89 -13.55
N LYS A 28 16.18 26.27 -12.38
CA LYS A 28 15.47 25.03 -12.01
C LYS A 28 13.95 25.20 -12.08
N SER A 29 13.42 26.38 -11.73
CA SER A 29 12.00 26.69 -11.84
C SER A 29 11.53 26.83 -13.29
N LYS A 30 12.33 27.49 -14.14
CA LYS A 30 12.03 27.63 -15.57
C LYS A 30 12.06 26.28 -16.28
N ASP A 31 13.01 25.42 -15.95
CA ASP A 31 13.10 24.05 -16.47
C ASP A 31 11.91 23.19 -16.02
N ALA A 32 11.42 23.38 -14.79
CA ALA A 32 10.21 22.71 -14.29
C ALA A 32 8.94 23.19 -15.03
N ASP A 33 8.77 24.50 -15.21
CA ASP A 33 7.62 25.08 -15.94
C ASP A 33 7.62 24.67 -17.43
N GLN A 34 8.81 24.54 -18.02
CA GLN A 34 8.98 24.06 -19.39
C GLN A 34 8.67 22.56 -19.54
N ARG A 35 9.02 21.73 -18.55
CA ARG A 35 8.64 20.31 -18.50
C ARG A 35 7.13 20.10 -18.34
N ASP A 36 6.46 20.97 -17.59
CA ASP A 36 5.00 20.92 -17.43
C ASP A 36 4.27 21.36 -18.73
N ARG A 37 4.77 22.38 -19.46
CA ARG A 37 4.18 22.82 -20.75
C ARG A 37 4.44 21.87 -21.90
N TYR A 38 5.61 21.25 -21.94
CA TYR A 38 6.02 20.34 -23.00
C TYR A 38 6.45 19.01 -22.38
N PRO A 39 5.50 18.13 -22.02
CA PRO A 39 5.83 16.81 -21.53
C PRO A 39 6.66 16.09 -22.59
N SER A 40 7.88 15.71 -22.23
CA SER A 40 8.75 14.91 -23.09
C SER A 40 8.01 13.66 -23.56
N ARG A 41 8.23 13.25 -24.82
CA ARG A 41 7.77 11.93 -25.32
C ARG A 41 8.11 10.86 -24.29
N PRO A 42 7.23 9.87 -24.03
CA PRO A 42 7.53 8.78 -23.11
C PRO A 42 8.85 8.14 -23.52
N VAL A 43 9.90 8.41 -22.75
CA VAL A 43 11.17 7.72 -22.90
C VAL A 43 10.91 6.31 -22.40
N ASP A 44 11.24 5.31 -23.20
CA ASP A 44 11.15 3.91 -22.77
C ASP A 44 11.92 3.77 -21.44
N PRO A 45 11.24 3.45 -20.32
CA PRO A 45 11.86 3.41 -19.00
C PRO A 45 12.84 2.23 -18.84
N GLY A 46 12.97 1.40 -19.86
CA GLY A 46 13.75 0.17 -19.82
C GLY A 46 13.04 -0.94 -19.05
N GLU A 47 13.74 -2.06 -18.88
CA GLU A 47 13.15 -3.26 -18.31
C GLU A 47 12.63 -3.04 -16.88
N PRO A 48 11.42 -3.55 -16.55
CA PRO A 48 10.88 -3.41 -15.21
C PRO A 48 11.71 -4.21 -14.18
N PRO A 49 11.99 -3.65 -12.99
CA PRO A 49 12.84 -4.29 -11.99
C PRO A 49 12.31 -5.65 -11.53
N ARG A 50 13.22 -6.63 -11.34
CA ARG A 50 12.90 -7.99 -10.84
C ARG A 50 12.11 -8.00 -9.53
N ALA A 51 12.38 -7.03 -8.66
CA ALA A 51 11.63 -6.86 -7.41
C ALA A 51 10.12 -6.69 -7.65
N LEU A 52 9.72 -6.00 -8.72
CA LEU A 52 8.31 -5.78 -9.07
C LEU A 52 7.70 -6.96 -9.84
N ILE A 53 8.39 -7.43 -10.89
CA ILE A 53 7.82 -8.43 -11.82
C ILE A 53 7.90 -9.87 -11.31
N ARG A 54 8.79 -10.14 -10.36
CA ARG A 54 9.00 -11.48 -9.82
C ARG A 54 8.78 -11.52 -8.32
N ASP A 55 9.58 -10.79 -7.55
CA ASP A 55 9.62 -10.99 -6.09
C ASP A 55 8.30 -10.56 -5.42
N ALA A 56 7.75 -9.40 -5.79
CA ALA A 56 6.44 -8.95 -5.33
C ALA A 56 5.31 -9.92 -5.75
N ARG A 57 5.37 -10.44 -6.98
CA ARG A 57 4.36 -11.39 -7.48
C ARG A 57 4.41 -12.73 -6.77
N ILE A 58 5.61 -13.25 -6.50
CA ILE A 58 5.78 -14.48 -5.72
C ILE A 58 5.25 -14.29 -4.30
N ALA A 59 5.60 -13.17 -3.64
CA ALA A 59 5.08 -12.87 -2.31
C ALA A 59 3.54 -12.79 -2.33
N TRP A 60 2.96 -12.09 -3.30
CA TRP A 60 1.52 -12.03 -3.47
C TRP A 60 0.88 -13.40 -3.72
N LEU A 61 1.50 -14.25 -4.55
CA LEU A 61 0.99 -15.60 -4.84
C LEU A 61 0.99 -16.48 -3.59
N ILE A 62 2.05 -16.45 -2.79
CA ILE A 62 2.11 -17.18 -1.53
C ILE A 62 1.02 -16.68 -0.57
N ALA A 63 0.83 -15.36 -0.48
CA ALA A 63 -0.27 -14.78 0.28
C ALA A 63 -1.65 -15.23 -0.25
N GLY A 64 -1.82 -15.33 -1.58
CA GLY A 64 -3.04 -15.77 -2.23
C GLY A 64 -3.36 -17.25 -1.94
N VAL A 65 -2.34 -18.12 -1.97
CA VAL A 65 -2.49 -19.53 -1.61
C VAL A 65 -2.85 -19.67 -0.13
N ALA A 66 -2.15 -18.96 0.76
CA ALA A 66 -2.50 -18.94 2.18
C ALA A 66 -3.94 -18.43 2.42
N CYS A 67 -4.36 -17.39 1.68
CA CYS A 67 -5.73 -16.89 1.68
C CYS A 67 -6.73 -17.98 1.29
N LEU A 68 -6.47 -18.67 0.18
CA LEU A 68 -7.36 -19.71 -0.31
C LEU A 68 -7.51 -20.85 0.70
N VAL A 69 -6.42 -21.25 1.35
CA VAL A 69 -6.42 -22.33 2.35
C VAL A 69 -7.37 -22.02 3.51
N TRP A 70 -7.25 -20.86 4.16
CA TRP A 70 -8.15 -20.55 5.28
C TRP A 70 -9.55 -20.17 4.84
N VAL A 71 -9.74 -19.63 3.63
CA VAL A 71 -11.09 -19.39 3.07
C VAL A 71 -11.83 -20.70 2.83
N VAL A 72 -11.18 -21.68 2.20
CA VAL A 72 -11.76 -23.02 1.98
C VAL A 72 -12.09 -23.68 3.31
N TYR A 73 -11.18 -23.61 4.29
CA TYR A 73 -11.44 -24.10 5.63
C TYR A 73 -12.64 -23.38 6.28
N GLY A 74 -12.71 -22.05 6.16
CA GLY A 74 -13.76 -21.23 6.73
C GLY A 74 -15.14 -21.55 6.15
N PHE A 75 -15.25 -21.78 4.84
CA PHE A 75 -16.50 -22.24 4.23
C PHE A 75 -16.87 -23.66 4.65
N ALA A 76 -15.89 -24.57 4.72
CA ALA A 76 -16.15 -25.96 5.14
C ALA A 76 -16.66 -26.06 6.60
N ASN A 77 -16.32 -25.08 7.44
CA ASN A 77 -16.67 -25.05 8.86
C ASN A 77 -17.54 -23.84 9.22
N LEU A 78 -18.29 -23.29 8.27
CA LEU A 78 -19.02 -22.04 8.45
C LEU A 78 -20.03 -22.12 9.59
N ASP A 79 -20.84 -23.17 9.65
CA ASP A 79 -21.85 -23.38 10.71
C ASP A 79 -21.22 -23.46 12.10
N HIS A 80 -20.03 -24.06 12.19
CA HIS A 80 -19.29 -24.13 13.44
C HIS A 80 -18.74 -22.75 13.86
N ILE A 81 -18.13 -22.02 12.93
CA ILE A 81 -17.58 -20.68 13.16
C ILE A 81 -18.68 -19.68 13.56
N THR A 82 -19.82 -19.71 12.87
CA THR A 82 -20.96 -18.84 13.14
C THR A 82 -21.54 -19.12 14.54
N SER A 83 -21.63 -20.39 14.94
CA SER A 83 -22.06 -20.77 16.29
C SER A 83 -21.11 -20.27 17.37
N MET A 84 -19.80 -20.49 17.21
CA MET A 84 -18.78 -20.01 18.16
C MET A 84 -18.75 -18.48 18.25
N LEU A 85 -18.91 -17.79 17.12
CA LEU A 85 -18.95 -16.34 17.09
C LEU A 85 -20.21 -15.79 17.78
N ALA A 86 -21.37 -16.42 17.59
CA ALA A 86 -22.60 -16.02 18.26
C ALA A 86 -22.45 -16.14 19.78
N GLU A 87 -21.86 -17.25 20.27
CA GLU A 87 -21.59 -17.45 21.68
C GLU A 87 -20.60 -16.41 22.24
N ARG A 88 -19.56 -16.06 21.47
CA ARG A 88 -18.59 -15.03 21.85
C ARG A 88 -19.20 -13.61 21.90
N LEU A 89 -20.16 -13.32 21.03
CA LEU A 89 -20.80 -11.99 20.95
C LEU A 89 -21.90 -11.80 22.00
N ARG A 90 -22.57 -12.88 22.43
CA ARG A 90 -23.72 -12.85 23.32
C ARG A 90 -23.51 -12.01 24.60
N PRO A 91 -22.42 -12.18 25.38
CA PRO A 91 -22.21 -11.39 26.60
C PRO A 91 -22.04 -9.88 26.34
N GLY A 92 -21.56 -9.51 25.15
CA GLY A 92 -21.43 -8.12 24.75
C GLY A 92 -22.78 -7.48 24.39
N MET A 93 -23.75 -8.27 23.93
CA MET A 93 -25.07 -7.80 23.52
C MET A 93 -26.02 -7.59 24.70
N GLU A 94 -25.79 -8.24 25.85
CA GLU A 94 -26.55 -8.03 27.09
C GLU A 94 -26.51 -6.58 27.60
N ARG A 95 -25.51 -5.80 27.16
CA ARG A 95 -25.32 -4.39 27.53
C ARG A 95 -26.01 -3.41 26.57
N VAL A 96 -26.62 -3.90 25.50
CA VAL A 96 -27.28 -3.08 24.49
C VAL A 96 -28.76 -2.94 24.86
N PRO A 97 -29.25 -1.73 25.15
CA PRO A 97 -30.67 -1.51 25.46
C PRO A 97 -31.54 -1.78 24.24
N ASP A 98 -32.77 -2.25 24.48
CA ASP A 98 -33.84 -2.46 23.49
C ASP A 98 -33.54 -3.48 22.36
N VAL A 99 -32.65 -4.45 22.61
CA VAL A 99 -32.32 -5.50 21.63
C VAL A 99 -32.29 -6.87 22.31
N ASP A 100 -32.88 -7.89 21.67
CA ASP A 100 -32.68 -9.29 22.08
C ASP A 100 -31.22 -9.70 21.82
N PRO A 101 -30.42 -9.96 22.88
CA PRO A 101 -29.00 -10.30 22.75
C PRO A 101 -28.77 -11.54 21.89
N ASP A 102 -29.67 -12.52 21.97
CA ASP A 102 -29.50 -13.81 21.30
C ASP A 102 -29.80 -13.72 19.81
N GLU A 103 -30.82 -12.95 19.45
CA GLU A 103 -31.16 -12.67 18.06
C GLU A 103 -30.06 -11.83 17.41
N LYS A 104 -29.59 -10.77 18.09
CA LYS A 104 -28.57 -9.87 17.54
C LYS A 104 -27.22 -10.55 17.37
N ALA A 105 -26.79 -11.33 18.36
CA ALA A 105 -25.54 -12.09 18.28
C ALA A 105 -25.56 -13.07 17.10
N ARG A 106 -26.67 -13.81 16.91
CA ARG A 106 -26.84 -14.74 15.77
C ARG A 106 -26.87 -14.01 14.42
N SER A 107 -27.53 -12.86 14.34
CA SER A 107 -27.57 -12.03 13.12
C SER A 107 -26.17 -11.53 12.71
N LEU A 108 -25.39 -11.01 13.68
CA LEU A 108 -24.02 -10.57 13.41
C LEU A 108 -23.11 -11.76 13.04
N ALA A 109 -23.28 -12.88 13.74
CA ALA A 109 -22.47 -14.07 13.53
C ALA A 109 -22.78 -14.79 12.22
N SER A 110 -23.97 -14.64 11.64
CA SER A 110 -24.26 -15.17 10.29
C SER A 110 -23.72 -14.27 9.18
N PHE A 111 -23.76 -12.94 9.40
CA PHE A 111 -23.31 -11.96 8.43
C PHE A 111 -21.78 -11.88 8.30
N TRP A 112 -21.08 -11.63 9.41
CA TRP A 112 -19.65 -11.26 9.37
C TRP A 112 -18.73 -12.35 8.82
N PRO A 113 -18.82 -13.63 9.26
CA PRO A 113 -18.01 -14.70 8.69
C PRO A 113 -18.19 -14.83 7.19
N THR A 114 -19.43 -14.84 6.71
CA THR A 114 -19.74 -14.94 5.29
C THR A 114 -19.20 -13.73 4.52
N ALA A 115 -19.40 -12.53 5.05
CA ALA A 115 -18.91 -11.29 4.45
C ALA A 115 -17.37 -11.28 4.33
N PHE A 116 -16.65 -11.75 5.35
CA PHE A 116 -15.19 -11.84 5.30
C PHE A 116 -14.68 -12.94 4.37
N LEU A 117 -15.30 -14.12 4.40
CA LEU A 117 -14.93 -15.26 3.55
C LEU A 117 -15.15 -14.99 2.06
N ILE A 118 -16.05 -14.07 1.70
CA ILE A 118 -16.25 -13.60 0.32
C ILE A 118 -15.42 -12.34 0.04
N GLY A 119 -15.48 -11.36 0.92
CA GLY A 119 -14.91 -10.02 0.70
C GLY A 119 -13.38 -10.03 0.61
N ILE A 120 -12.71 -10.81 1.46
CA ILE A 120 -11.24 -10.88 1.47
C ILE A 120 -10.68 -11.49 0.18
N PRO A 121 -11.12 -12.66 -0.31
CA PRO A 121 -10.60 -13.19 -1.57
C PRO A 121 -10.96 -12.31 -2.77
N VAL A 122 -12.12 -11.64 -2.77
CA VAL A 122 -12.46 -10.67 -3.83
C VAL A 122 -11.48 -9.50 -3.81
N LEU A 123 -11.27 -8.87 -2.65
CA LEU A 123 -10.35 -7.74 -2.52
C LEU A 123 -8.91 -8.16 -2.86
N MET A 124 -8.50 -9.36 -2.44
CA MET A 124 -7.23 -9.97 -2.83
C MET A 124 -7.14 -10.09 -4.35
N ALA A 125 -8.12 -10.71 -5.01
CA ALA A 125 -8.13 -10.89 -6.46
C ALA A 125 -8.03 -9.55 -7.23
N LEU A 126 -8.66 -8.48 -6.73
CA LEU A 126 -8.57 -7.14 -7.33
C LEU A 126 -7.15 -6.55 -7.25
N THR A 127 -6.32 -6.95 -6.28
CA THR A 127 -4.94 -6.44 -6.18
C THR A 127 -3.99 -7.05 -7.21
N TRP A 128 -4.30 -8.21 -7.78
CA TRP A 128 -3.48 -8.83 -8.84
C TRP A 128 -3.37 -7.99 -10.12
N PRO A 129 -4.48 -7.57 -10.77
CA PRO A 129 -4.40 -6.73 -11.97
C PRO A 129 -3.75 -5.37 -11.68
N MET A 130 -3.88 -4.85 -10.45
CA MET A 130 -3.13 -3.66 -10.04
C MET A 130 -1.63 -3.93 -10.04
N LEU A 131 -1.17 -5.01 -9.41
CA LEU A 131 0.24 -5.39 -9.35
C LEU A 131 0.85 -5.62 -10.75
N VAL A 132 0.13 -6.32 -11.63
CA VAL A 132 0.53 -6.50 -13.04
C VAL A 132 0.53 -5.16 -13.77
N GLY A 133 -0.48 -4.33 -13.54
CA GLY A 133 -0.64 -3.03 -14.16
C GLY A 133 0.45 -2.02 -13.78
N ILE A 134 1.05 -2.11 -12.59
CA ILE A 134 2.18 -1.25 -12.21
C ILE A 134 3.33 -1.42 -13.22
N ALA A 135 3.62 -2.66 -13.60
CA ALA A 135 4.68 -2.98 -14.54
C ALA A 135 4.28 -2.66 -15.99
N SER A 136 3.06 -3.00 -16.42
CA SER A 136 2.65 -2.80 -17.81
C SER A 136 2.33 -1.36 -18.18
N LYS A 137 1.80 -0.57 -17.23
CA LYS A 137 1.43 0.84 -17.44
C LYS A 137 2.46 1.82 -16.90
N HIS A 138 3.55 1.32 -16.31
CA HIS A 138 4.61 2.15 -15.72
C HIS A 138 4.04 3.26 -14.79
N SER A 139 3.10 2.89 -13.91
CA SER A 139 2.27 3.87 -13.18
C SER A 139 2.52 3.89 -11.67
N ARG A 140 3.00 5.03 -11.17
CA ARG A 140 3.16 5.26 -9.72
C ARG A 140 1.81 5.37 -8.99
N ASN A 141 0.80 5.92 -9.65
CA ASN A 141 -0.55 6.02 -9.06
C ASN A 141 -1.14 4.63 -8.84
N LEU A 142 -0.99 3.73 -9.80
CA LEU A 142 -1.47 2.36 -9.66
C LEU A 142 -0.73 1.60 -8.55
N ARG A 143 0.57 1.87 -8.35
CA ARG A 143 1.32 1.35 -7.21
C ARG A 143 0.75 1.85 -5.88
N ASN A 144 0.44 3.14 -5.78
CA ASN A 144 -0.13 3.70 -4.56
C ASN A 144 -1.53 3.12 -4.27
N VAL A 145 -2.38 2.97 -5.30
CA VAL A 145 -3.69 2.29 -5.15
C VAL A 145 -3.51 0.85 -4.69
N TYR A 146 -2.61 0.10 -5.33
CA TYR A 146 -2.26 -1.27 -4.90
C TYR A 146 -1.86 -1.32 -3.43
N MET A 147 -0.92 -0.46 -3.01
CA MET A 147 -0.46 -0.40 -1.61
C MET A 147 -1.60 -0.08 -0.66
N SER A 148 -2.44 0.91 -0.97
CA SER A 148 -3.59 1.27 -0.15
C SER A 148 -4.57 0.10 -0.01
N THR A 149 -4.89 -0.59 -1.11
CA THR A 149 -5.77 -1.77 -1.07
C THR A 149 -5.16 -2.91 -0.27
N VAL A 150 -3.85 -3.16 -0.40
CA VAL A 150 -3.17 -4.20 0.41
C VAL A 150 -3.09 -3.79 1.88
N VAL A 151 -2.92 -2.50 2.20
CA VAL A 151 -3.00 -2.03 3.60
C VAL A 151 -4.38 -2.27 4.18
N VAL A 152 -5.46 -2.03 3.43
CA VAL A 152 -6.82 -2.39 3.87
C VAL A 152 -6.92 -3.90 4.13
N LEU A 153 -6.40 -4.75 3.24
CA LEU A 153 -6.33 -6.19 3.49
C LEU A 153 -5.56 -6.53 4.76
N LEU A 154 -4.40 -5.89 4.99
CA LEU A 154 -3.60 -6.08 6.20
C LEU A 154 -4.35 -5.68 7.48
N LEU A 155 -5.27 -4.72 7.44
CA LEU A 155 -6.12 -4.41 8.59
C LEU A 155 -7.15 -5.51 8.87
N PHE A 156 -7.73 -6.08 7.81
CA PHE A 156 -8.78 -7.08 7.97
C PHE A 156 -8.27 -8.50 8.21
N VAL A 157 -7.08 -8.88 7.74
CA VAL A 157 -6.55 -10.24 7.90
C VAL A 157 -6.41 -10.63 9.40
N PRO A 158 -5.83 -9.81 10.29
CA PRO A 158 -5.78 -10.10 11.72
C PRO A 158 -7.18 -10.16 12.36
N VAL A 159 -8.09 -9.29 11.94
CA VAL A 159 -9.49 -9.32 12.39
C VAL A 159 -10.14 -10.64 11.99
N CYS A 160 -9.94 -11.11 10.76
CA CYS A 160 -10.45 -12.41 10.31
C CYS A 160 -9.80 -13.56 11.07
N ALA A 161 -8.49 -13.51 11.30
CA ALA A 161 -7.77 -14.53 12.05
C ALA A 161 -8.34 -14.69 13.46
N ASP A 162 -8.56 -13.58 14.17
CA ASP A 162 -9.11 -13.60 15.53
C ASP A 162 -10.60 -13.95 15.55
N LEU A 163 -11.40 -13.33 14.69
CA LEU A 163 -12.86 -13.47 14.70
C LEU A 163 -13.31 -14.83 14.18
N LEU A 164 -12.60 -15.42 13.23
CA LEU A 164 -13.02 -16.68 12.58
C LEU A 164 -12.33 -17.90 13.16
N PHE A 165 -11.08 -17.78 13.63
CA PHE A 165 -10.24 -18.95 13.89
C PHE A 165 -9.60 -19.01 15.28
N ASN A 166 -9.67 -17.95 16.09
CA ASN A 166 -9.09 -17.93 17.43
C ASN A 166 -10.09 -18.46 18.48
N TYR A 167 -10.37 -19.75 18.40
CA TYR A 167 -11.24 -20.49 19.32
C TYR A 167 -10.56 -21.80 19.75
N ASP A 168 -10.87 -22.29 20.95
CA ASP A 168 -10.27 -23.53 21.47
C ASP A 168 -10.61 -24.78 20.64
N GLY A 169 -11.76 -24.78 19.95
CA GLY A 169 -12.16 -25.85 19.02
C GLY A 169 -11.58 -25.73 17.60
N SER A 170 -10.91 -24.62 17.28
CA SER A 170 -10.37 -24.36 15.94
C SER A 170 -8.91 -24.81 15.84
N PRO A 171 -8.50 -25.51 14.76
CA PRO A 171 -7.11 -25.87 14.55
C PRO A 171 -6.21 -24.64 14.44
N ARG A 172 -5.19 -24.56 15.31
CA ARG A 172 -4.23 -23.43 15.35
C ARG A 172 -3.50 -23.17 14.03
N TRP A 173 -3.37 -24.19 13.17
CA TRP A 173 -2.71 -24.02 11.88
C TRP A 173 -3.49 -23.08 10.94
N VAL A 174 -4.83 -23.06 11.01
CA VAL A 174 -5.66 -22.17 10.17
C VAL A 174 -5.42 -20.72 10.56
N TRP A 175 -5.43 -20.45 11.86
CA TRP A 175 -5.06 -19.15 12.41
C TRP A 175 -3.64 -18.74 11.96
N ALA A 176 -2.67 -19.66 12.01
CA ALA A 176 -1.32 -19.40 11.53
C ALA A 176 -1.26 -19.09 10.02
N THR A 177 -2.08 -19.74 9.19
CA THR A 177 -2.11 -19.45 7.73
C THR A 177 -2.60 -18.04 7.41
N ALA A 178 -3.50 -17.47 8.20
CA ALA A 178 -3.89 -16.07 8.06
C ALA A 178 -2.71 -15.12 8.35
N TRP A 179 -1.87 -15.43 9.34
CA TRP A 179 -0.64 -14.68 9.60
C TRP A 179 0.43 -14.86 8.53
N VAL A 180 0.51 -16.05 7.91
CA VAL A 180 1.35 -16.28 6.74
C VAL A 180 0.91 -15.37 5.58
N GLN A 181 -0.39 -15.30 5.29
CA GLN A 181 -0.92 -14.35 4.31
C GLN A 181 -0.51 -12.91 4.65
N PHE A 182 -0.69 -12.49 5.89
CA PHE A 182 -0.33 -11.15 6.36
C PHE A 182 1.15 -10.82 6.11
N ALA A 183 2.06 -11.71 6.51
CA ALA A 183 3.49 -11.52 6.34
C ALA A 183 3.90 -11.40 4.86
N PHE A 184 3.32 -12.23 3.99
CA PHE A 184 3.63 -12.20 2.55
C PHE A 184 3.00 -11.01 1.83
N LEU A 185 1.86 -10.49 2.28
CA LEU A 185 1.30 -9.22 1.80
C LEU A 185 2.21 -8.04 2.13
N ILE A 186 2.77 -7.99 3.35
CA ILE A 186 3.81 -7.01 3.71
C ILE A 186 5.02 -7.17 2.79
N GLY A 187 5.50 -8.40 2.61
CA GLY A 187 6.60 -8.70 1.69
C GLY A 187 6.36 -8.14 0.29
N SER A 188 5.15 -8.34 -0.25
CA SER A 188 4.77 -7.82 -1.56
C SER A 188 4.83 -6.28 -1.62
N ILE A 189 4.28 -5.57 -0.62
CA ILE A 189 4.38 -4.12 -0.52
C ILE A 189 5.85 -3.68 -0.49
N LEU A 190 6.66 -4.27 0.38
CA LEU A 190 8.07 -3.88 0.54
C LEU A 190 8.86 -4.05 -0.76
N MET A 191 8.58 -5.10 -1.53
CA MET A 191 9.21 -5.29 -2.84
C MET A 191 8.84 -4.18 -3.83
N THR A 192 7.60 -3.68 -3.81
CA THR A 192 7.17 -2.53 -4.63
C THR A 192 7.69 -1.18 -4.14
N MET A 193 8.17 -1.09 -2.88
CA MET A 193 8.80 0.10 -2.30
C MET A 193 10.32 0.16 -2.50
N ARG A 194 10.94 -0.92 -3.02
CA ARG A 194 12.40 -0.95 -3.23
C ARG A 194 12.87 0.23 -4.07
N ARG A 195 14.07 0.73 -3.74
CA ARG A 195 14.71 1.87 -4.42
C ARG A 195 14.73 1.69 -5.95
N SER A 196 15.02 0.48 -6.43
CA SER A 196 15.00 0.15 -7.86
C SER A 196 13.64 0.39 -8.52
N VAL A 197 12.55 0.04 -7.86
CA VAL A 197 11.18 0.29 -8.34
C VAL A 197 10.84 1.77 -8.24
N GLY A 198 11.25 2.45 -7.17
CA GLY A 198 11.02 3.88 -6.98
C GLY A 198 11.76 4.77 -7.98
N GLN A 199 12.97 4.36 -8.41
CA GLN A 199 13.75 5.05 -9.43
C GLN A 199 13.25 4.76 -10.85
N TRP A 200 12.77 3.53 -11.09
CA TRP A 200 12.17 3.18 -12.37
C TRP A 200 10.85 3.93 -12.58
N LEU A 201 9.94 3.95 -11.60
CA LEU A 201 8.63 4.59 -11.75
C LEU A 201 8.70 6.11 -11.96
N PRO A 202 7.74 6.70 -12.70
CA PRO A 202 7.70 8.13 -13.01
C PRO A 202 7.82 9.00 -11.76
N ALA A 203 8.44 10.17 -11.87
CA ALA A 203 8.55 11.12 -10.77
C ALA A 203 7.17 11.40 -10.13
N SER A 204 7.14 11.58 -8.80
CA SER A 204 5.88 11.95 -8.15
C SER A 204 5.42 13.31 -8.66
N MET A 205 4.22 13.37 -9.23
CA MET A 205 3.50 14.63 -9.46
C MET A 205 3.04 15.20 -8.12
N ARG A 206 3.99 15.57 -7.26
CA ARG A 206 3.71 16.38 -6.08
C ARG A 206 3.60 17.81 -6.59
N VAL A 207 2.36 18.28 -6.75
CA VAL A 207 2.08 19.71 -6.75
C VAL A 207 2.59 20.23 -5.40
N ARG A 208 3.73 20.94 -5.38
CA ARG A 208 4.27 21.54 -4.15
C ARG A 208 3.27 22.62 -3.68
N PRO A 209 2.62 22.48 -2.51
CA PRO A 209 1.57 23.42 -2.07
C PRO A 209 2.08 24.83 -1.71
N MET A 210 3.40 25.01 -1.55
CA MET A 210 3.99 26.28 -1.11
C MET A 210 3.95 27.42 -2.14
N ARG A 211 3.36 27.24 -3.32
CA ARG A 211 3.26 28.31 -4.33
C ARG A 211 2.00 29.18 -4.25
N VAL A 212 1.01 28.84 -3.42
CA VAL A 212 -0.25 29.63 -3.34
C VAL A 212 -0.21 30.72 -2.27
N ALA A 213 0.72 30.67 -1.31
CA ALA A 213 0.76 31.61 -0.18
C ALA A 213 1.61 32.88 -0.41
N LYS A 214 2.14 33.12 -1.61
CA LYS A 214 2.98 34.30 -1.91
C LYS A 214 2.43 35.16 -3.05
N GLY A 215 1.12 35.14 -3.23
CA GLY A 215 0.35 36.05 -4.07
C GLY A 215 -0.79 36.67 -3.27
N GLY A 216 -0.44 37.64 -2.43
CA GLY A 216 -1.34 38.47 -1.62
C GLY A 216 -0.57 39.71 -1.21
#